data_AF-A0A9D1U8L3-F1
#
_entry.id   AF-A0A9D1U8L3-F1
#
_cell.length_a   1.000
_cell.length_b   1.000
_cell.length_c   1.000
_cell.angle_alpha   90.00
_cell.angle_beta   90.00
_cell.angle_gamma   90.00
#
_symmetry.space_group_name_H-M   'P 1'
#
loop_
_entity.id
_entity.type
_entity.pdbx_description
1 polymer ?
#
loop_
_entity_poly.entity_id
_entity_poly.type
_entity_poly.pdbx_seq_one_letter_code
_entity_poly.pdbx_strand_id
1 'polypeptide(L)'
;LSKQSDSVQEYPPCRDIVRVDLPGTAVHALYHHVNDDCIYLALGTDIGVFEGGEPLPYTWRSKPFFTSVLTAMSALRIEGEQSRTDPVTARLFGPDETPRQILRVRDTRTVRLRTTRGEKLWALELSGTAPVYEARMGASVEDIEHGGA
;
A
#
# COMPACT_ATOMS: atom_id res chain seq x y z
N LEU A 1 5.25 0.12 43.79
CA LEU A 1 5.77 -0.04 42.40
C LEU A 1 4.70 -0.78 41.60
N SER A 2 3.81 -0.03 40.96
CA SER A 2 2.75 -0.59 40.11
C SER A 2 3.37 -0.96 38.77
N LYS A 3 3.24 -2.22 38.34
CA LYS A 3 3.66 -2.67 37.02
C LYS A 3 2.58 -2.24 36.02
N GLN A 4 2.95 -1.31 35.14
CA GLN A 4 2.14 -0.90 34.00
C GLN A 4 2.05 -2.10 33.05
N SER A 5 0.85 -2.63 32.88
CA SER A 5 0.55 -3.69 31.92
C SER A 5 0.63 -3.10 30.51
N ASP A 6 1.70 -3.40 29.79
CA ASP A 6 1.80 -3.13 28.36
C ASP A 6 0.77 -3.99 27.62
N SER A 7 -0.32 -3.37 27.19
CA SER A 7 -1.23 -3.94 26.22
C SER A 7 -0.50 -4.05 24.89
N VAL A 8 -0.10 -5.25 24.51
CA VAL A 8 0.38 -5.53 23.15
C VAL A 8 -0.78 -5.26 22.20
N GLN A 9 -0.70 -4.16 21.46
CA GLN A 9 -1.66 -3.85 20.40
C GLN A 9 -1.41 -4.87 19.28
N GLU A 10 -2.27 -5.89 19.20
CA GLU A 10 -2.28 -6.83 18.09
C GLU A 10 -2.64 -6.08 16.82
N TYR A 11 -1.64 -5.81 15.98
CA TYR A 11 -1.86 -5.32 14.63
C TYR A 11 -2.47 -6.46 13.80
N PRO A 12 -3.49 -6.19 12.96
CA PRO A 12 -4.03 -7.20 12.09
C PRO A 12 -2.90 -7.77 11.21
N PRO A 13 -2.90 -9.09 10.94
CA PRO A 13 -1.86 -9.74 10.14
C PRO A 13 -1.74 -9.03 8.79
N CYS A 14 -0.50 -8.85 8.34
CA CYS A 14 -0.20 -8.36 7.00
C CYS A 14 -1.03 -9.18 6.01
N ARG A 15 -1.93 -8.54 5.27
CA ARG A 15 -2.77 -9.20 4.26
C ARG A 15 -1.95 -9.44 2.99
N ASP A 16 -0.76 -10.01 3.13
CA ASP A 16 0.15 -10.26 2.00
C ASP A 16 -0.36 -11.43 1.13
N ILE A 17 -1.25 -12.26 1.68
CA ILE A 17 -1.91 -13.37 0.99
C ILE A 17 -3.42 -13.13 1.05
N VAL A 18 -4.02 -12.91 -0.12
CA VAL A 18 -5.47 -12.86 -0.28
C VAL A 18 -5.95 -14.22 -0.74
N ARG A 19 -6.84 -14.85 0.04
CA ARG A 19 -7.59 -16.03 -0.41
C ARG A 19 -8.83 -15.55 -1.16
N VAL A 20 -8.97 -16.01 -2.39
CA VAL A 20 -10.14 -15.73 -3.22
C VAL A 20 -10.98 -16.99 -3.32
N ASP A 21 -12.22 -16.92 -2.84
CA ASP A 21 -13.19 -18.00 -3.02
C ASP A 21 -13.77 -17.90 -4.43
N LEU A 22 -13.49 -18.91 -5.26
CA LEU A 22 -14.04 -19.00 -6.60
C LEU A 22 -15.41 -19.70 -6.55
N PRO A 23 -16.44 -19.17 -7.23
CA PRO A 23 -17.77 -19.78 -7.20
C PRO A 23 -17.79 -21.15 -7.91
N GLY A 24 -18.33 -22.15 -7.20
CA GLY A 24 -19.10 -23.26 -7.79
C GLY A 24 -18.36 -24.39 -8.51
N THR A 25 -17.06 -24.30 -8.84
CA THR A 25 -16.38 -25.38 -9.58
C THR A 25 -14.90 -25.50 -9.22
N ALA A 26 -14.38 -26.73 -9.18
CA ALA A 26 -12.97 -26.98 -8.90
C ALA A 26 -12.08 -26.44 -10.04
N VAL A 27 -11.00 -25.76 -9.66
CA VAL A 27 -9.96 -25.34 -10.61
C VAL A 27 -9.10 -26.55 -10.95
N HIS A 28 -9.02 -26.90 -12.23
CA HIS A 28 -8.24 -28.05 -12.70
C HIS A 28 -6.87 -27.66 -13.27
N ALA A 29 -6.75 -26.44 -13.76
CA ALA A 29 -5.51 -25.89 -14.30
C ALA A 29 -5.50 -24.36 -14.19
N LEU A 30 -4.30 -23.80 -14.16
CA LEU A 30 -4.04 -22.37 -14.17
C LEU A 30 -3.00 -22.08 -15.26
N TYR A 31 -3.22 -21.01 -16.03
CA TYR A 31 -2.26 -20.51 -16.99
C TYR A 31 -2.09 -19.00 -16.83
N HIS A 32 -0.87 -18.57 -16.58
CA HIS A 32 -0.50 -17.16 -16.53
C HIS A 32 -0.09 -16.70 -17.94
N HIS A 33 -0.87 -15.79 -18.52
CA HIS A 33 -0.59 -15.21 -19.82
C HIS A 33 0.19 -13.91 -19.64
N VAL A 34 1.52 -14.03 -19.74
CA VAL A 34 2.48 -12.96 -19.45
C VAL A 34 2.25 -11.68 -20.27
N ASN A 35 1.73 -11.78 -21.49
CA ASN A 35 1.57 -10.59 -22.34
C ASN A 35 0.35 -9.74 -21.95
N ASP A 36 -0.69 -10.37 -21.39
CA ASP A 36 -1.93 -9.68 -21.02
C ASP A 36 -2.01 -9.48 -19.50
N ASP A 37 -0.99 -9.92 -18.75
CA ASP A 37 -0.96 -9.96 -17.28
C ASP A 37 -2.23 -10.59 -16.69
N CYS A 38 -2.70 -11.66 -17.35
CA CYS A 38 -3.95 -12.33 -17.02
C CYS A 38 -3.69 -13.74 -16.48
N ILE A 39 -4.54 -14.17 -15.55
CA ILE A 39 -4.58 -15.54 -15.05
C ILE A 39 -5.83 -16.22 -15.62
N TYR A 40 -5.63 -17.21 -16.47
CA TYR A 40 -6.68 -18.07 -16.98
C TYR A 40 -6.84 -19.30 -16.07
N LEU A 41 -8.08 -19.58 -15.65
CA LEU A 41 -8.43 -20.70 -14.80
C LEU A 41 -9.37 -21.66 -15.55
N ALA A 42 -9.02 -22.93 -15.60
CA ALA A 42 -9.91 -23.97 -16.12
C ALA A 42 -10.89 -24.40 -15.01
N LEU A 43 -12.16 -24.02 -15.17
CA LEU A 43 -13.27 -24.25 -14.24
C LEU A 43 -14.25 -25.25 -14.85
N GLY A 44 -14.01 -26.56 -14.64
CA GLY A 44 -14.80 -27.60 -15.31
C GLY A 44 -14.65 -27.54 -16.83
N THR A 45 -15.69 -27.12 -17.55
CA THR A 45 -15.68 -26.92 -19.01
C THR A 45 -15.47 -25.46 -19.45
N ASP A 46 -15.41 -24.53 -18.50
CA ASP A 46 -15.30 -23.09 -18.77
C ASP A 46 -13.89 -22.56 -18.49
N ILE A 47 -13.56 -21.43 -19.10
CA ILE A 47 -12.33 -20.67 -18.81
C ILE A 47 -12.72 -19.38 -18.10
N GLY A 48 -12.31 -19.23 -16.84
CA GLY A 48 -12.37 -17.97 -16.11
C GLY A 48 -11.13 -17.14 -16.37
N VAL A 49 -11.27 -15.81 -16.42
CA VAL A 49 -10.16 -14.86 -16.55
C VAL A 49 -10.08 -14.00 -15.30
N PHE A 50 -8.92 -14.02 -14.65
CA PHE A 50 -8.52 -13.11 -13.59
C PHE A 50 -7.53 -12.10 -14.16
N GLU A 51 -7.59 -10.87 -13.66
CA GLU A 51 -6.76 -9.73 -14.10
C GLU A 51 -6.94 -9.28 -15.56
N GLY A 52 -7.88 -9.88 -16.31
CA GLY A 52 -8.26 -9.46 -17.67
C GLY A 52 -9.45 -8.49 -17.77
N GLY A 53 -9.80 -7.83 -16.67
CA GLY A 53 -10.93 -6.89 -16.59
C GLY A 53 -10.48 -5.46 -16.26
N GLU A 54 -11.44 -4.55 -16.08
CA GLU A 54 -11.14 -3.20 -15.62
C GLU A 54 -10.38 -3.23 -14.28
N PRO A 55 -9.37 -2.37 -14.07
CA PRO A 55 -8.63 -2.28 -12.82
C PRO A 55 -9.55 -2.18 -11.60
N LEU A 56 -9.37 -3.08 -10.63
CA LEU A 56 -10.17 -3.10 -9.42
C LEU A 56 -9.63 -2.11 -8.38
N PRO A 57 -10.52 -1.43 -7.62
CA PRO A 57 -10.07 -0.54 -6.56
C PRO A 57 -9.42 -1.34 -5.44
N TYR A 58 -8.25 -0.90 -5.00
CA TYR A 58 -7.54 -1.47 -3.87
C TYR A 58 -7.44 -0.48 -2.71
N THR A 59 -7.22 -1.03 -1.52
CA THR A 59 -6.71 -0.29 -0.36
C THR A 59 -5.67 -1.17 0.31
N TRP A 60 -4.43 -0.68 0.34
CA TRP A 60 -3.31 -1.32 1.01
C TRP A 60 -2.83 -0.40 2.13
N ARG A 61 -2.49 -0.98 3.28
CA ARG A 61 -1.93 -0.23 4.42
C ARG A 61 -0.69 -0.92 4.93
N SER A 62 0.38 -0.15 5.10
CA SER A 62 1.62 -0.62 5.70
C SER A 62 1.37 -1.05 7.15
N LYS A 63 2.23 -1.94 7.65
CA LYS A 63 2.40 -2.05 9.11
C LYS A 63 2.87 -0.69 9.65
N PRO A 64 2.48 -0.31 10.88
CA PRO A 64 3.10 0.82 11.53
C PRO A 64 4.58 0.57 11.72
N PHE A 65 5.40 1.58 11.41
CA PHE A 65 6.85 1.52 11.56
C PHE A 65 7.33 2.58 12.53
N PHE A 66 8.38 2.25 13.26
CA PHE A 66 8.89 3.02 14.37
C PHE A 66 10.21 3.71 14.02
N THR A 67 10.36 4.95 14.48
CA THR A 67 11.60 5.72 14.43
C THR A 67 12.08 6.00 15.86
N SER A 68 13.39 5.87 16.11
CA SER A 68 13.97 5.99 17.46
C SER A 68 13.84 7.41 18.03
N VAL A 69 13.85 8.40 17.16
CA VAL A 69 13.68 9.83 17.45
C VAL A 69 12.36 10.35 16.89
N LEU A 70 11.86 11.47 17.44
CA LEU A 70 10.67 12.13 16.89
C LEU A 70 10.98 12.61 15.46
N THR A 71 10.38 11.94 14.48
CA THR A 71 10.66 12.18 13.07
C THR A 71 9.43 12.80 12.43
N ALA A 72 9.59 13.95 11.79
CA ALA A 72 8.54 14.53 10.98
C ALA A 72 8.70 14.05 9.54
N MET A 73 7.76 13.29 9.03
CA MET A 73 7.77 12.89 7.62
C MET A 73 7.52 14.12 6.75
N SER A 74 8.41 14.37 5.79
CA SER A 74 8.38 15.57 4.93
C SER A 74 8.32 15.26 3.44
N ALA A 75 8.56 14.01 3.04
CA ALA A 75 8.52 13.60 1.65
C ALA A 75 7.89 12.22 1.47
N LEU A 76 7.30 12.00 0.29
CA LEU A 76 6.72 10.73 -0.16
C LEU A 76 7.01 10.57 -1.66
N ARG A 77 7.40 9.37 -2.08
CA ARG A 77 7.48 8.96 -3.48
C ARG A 77 6.69 7.67 -3.66
N ILE A 78 5.96 7.57 -4.76
CA ILE A 78 5.25 6.36 -5.16
C ILE A 78 5.73 6.01 -6.55
N GLU A 79 6.29 4.81 -6.72
CA GLU A 79 6.59 4.24 -8.02
C GLU A 79 5.43 3.34 -8.44
N GLY A 80 4.89 3.59 -9.63
CA GLY A 80 3.68 2.96 -10.12
C GLY A 80 3.23 3.61 -11.42
N GLU A 81 2.04 3.26 -11.87
CA GLU A 81 1.46 3.76 -13.12
C GLU A 81 0.43 4.88 -12.91
N GLN A 82 0.39 5.46 -11.70
CA GLN A 82 -0.53 6.54 -11.39
C GLN A 82 -0.34 7.75 -12.31
N SER A 83 -1.47 8.36 -12.68
CA SER A 83 -1.53 9.46 -13.63
C SER A 83 -2.48 10.56 -13.17
N ARG A 84 -2.69 11.59 -14.02
CA ARG A 84 -3.68 12.64 -13.73
C ARG A 84 -5.12 12.11 -13.77
N THR A 85 -5.39 11.12 -14.62
CA THR A 85 -6.71 10.51 -14.81
C THR A 85 -6.95 9.34 -13.86
N ASP A 86 -5.88 8.66 -13.43
CA ASP A 86 -5.92 7.60 -12.42
C ASP A 86 -4.89 7.85 -11.30
N PRO A 87 -5.20 8.73 -10.32
CA PRO A 87 -4.28 9.06 -9.24
C PRO A 87 -4.39 8.09 -8.06
N VAL A 88 -3.26 7.77 -7.45
CA VAL A 88 -3.20 7.06 -6.17
C VAL A 88 -3.48 8.04 -5.02
N THR A 89 -4.39 7.67 -4.13
CA THR A 89 -4.64 8.39 -2.89
C THR A 89 -3.78 7.81 -1.78
N ALA A 90 -2.89 8.64 -1.23
CA ALA A 90 -2.04 8.29 -0.10
C ALA A 90 -2.54 8.96 1.18
N ARG A 91 -2.67 8.20 2.27
CA ARG A 91 -3.01 8.69 3.60
C ARG A 91 -1.89 8.35 4.57
N LEU A 92 -1.43 9.36 5.31
CA LEU A 92 -0.36 9.24 6.28
C LEU A 92 -0.96 9.26 7.68
N PHE A 93 -0.58 8.29 8.51
CA PHE A 93 -1.04 8.14 9.88
C PHE A 93 0.14 8.27 10.82
N GLY A 94 -0.11 8.89 11.98
CA GLY A 94 0.82 8.85 13.11
C GLY A 94 0.36 7.80 14.12
N PRO A 95 0.55 8.02 15.44
CA PRO A 95 0.04 7.13 16.47
C PRO A 95 -1.50 7.07 16.54
N ASP A 96 -2.18 8.10 16.04
CA ASP A 96 -3.63 8.15 16.00
C ASP A 96 -4.14 7.59 14.65
N GLU A 97 -5.30 6.93 14.68
CA GLU A 97 -5.97 6.38 13.47
C GLU A 97 -6.59 7.46 12.55
N THR A 98 -6.39 8.75 12.87
CA THR A 98 -6.84 9.84 12.00
C THR A 98 -5.74 10.20 11.00
N PRO A 99 -6.03 10.23 9.68
CA PRO A 99 -5.06 10.65 8.69
C PRO A 99 -4.55 12.06 8.97
N ARG A 100 -3.23 12.18 9.14
CA ARG A 100 -2.54 13.47 9.31
C ARG A 100 -2.45 14.22 8.00
N GLN A 101 -2.36 13.49 6.89
CA GLN A 101 -2.36 14.06 5.57
C GLN A 101 -2.98 13.09 4.57
N ILE A 102 -3.68 13.66 3.59
CA ILE A 102 -4.22 12.95 2.43
C ILE A 102 -3.67 13.63 1.18
N LEU A 103 -3.13 12.83 0.26
CA LEU A 103 -2.48 13.27 -0.96
C LEU A 103 -3.05 12.51 -2.16
N ARG A 104 -3.15 13.19 -3.30
CA ARG A 104 -3.41 12.55 -4.59
C ARG A 104 -2.14 12.61 -5.41
N VAL A 105 -1.47 11.48 -5.54
CA VAL A 105 -0.21 11.32 -6.27
C VAL A 105 -0.56 10.96 -7.72
N ARG A 106 -0.01 11.72 -8.66
CA ARG A 106 -0.40 11.71 -10.09
C ARG A 106 0.76 11.41 -11.04
N ASP A 107 1.95 11.27 -10.49
CA ASP A 107 3.18 10.93 -11.20
C ASP A 107 4.15 10.28 -10.20
N THR A 108 5.35 9.93 -10.65
CA THR A 108 6.36 9.24 -9.84
C THR A 108 7.33 10.20 -9.13
N ARG A 109 7.12 11.51 -9.21
CA ARG A 109 8.01 12.49 -8.58
C ARG A 109 7.77 12.54 -7.09
N THR A 110 8.84 12.74 -6.34
CA THR A 110 8.74 12.96 -4.89
C THR A 110 7.87 14.18 -4.59
N VAL A 111 6.85 13.97 -3.75
CA VAL A 111 5.96 15.01 -3.26
C VAL A 111 6.36 15.43 -1.85
N ARG A 112 6.28 16.73 -1.57
CA ARG A 112 6.47 17.24 -0.21
C ARG A 112 5.20 17.07 0.61
N LEU A 113 5.37 16.49 1.79
CA LEU A 113 4.35 16.41 2.83
C LEU A 113 4.24 17.77 3.51
N ARG A 114 3.06 18.10 4.01
CA ARG A 114 2.88 19.28 4.86
C ARG A 114 3.59 19.02 6.17
N THR A 115 4.10 20.07 6.79
CA THR A 115 4.77 19.98 8.08
C THR A 115 3.83 19.33 9.10
N THR A 116 4.17 18.13 9.53
CA THR A 116 3.46 17.40 10.58
C THR A 116 4.25 17.48 11.88
N ARG A 117 3.60 17.16 13.00
CA ARG A 117 4.31 16.94 14.26
C ARG A 117 5.29 15.78 14.07
N GLY A 118 6.49 15.89 14.65
CA GLY A 118 7.40 14.77 14.74
C GLY A 118 6.78 13.67 15.61
N GLU A 119 6.71 12.45 15.08
CA GLU A 119 6.16 11.29 15.77
C GLU A 119 7.16 10.14 15.70
N LYS A 120 7.02 9.17 16.62
CA LYS A 120 7.82 7.95 16.57
C LYS A 120 7.17 6.85 15.75
N LEU A 121 5.85 6.84 15.64
CA LEU A 121 5.09 5.80 14.93
C LEU A 121 4.42 6.39 13.69
N TRP A 122 4.60 5.73 12.56
CA TRP A 122 4.07 6.15 11.27
C TRP A 122 3.44 4.97 10.52
N ALA A 123 2.40 5.23 9.74
CA ALA A 123 1.87 4.26 8.78
C ALA A 123 1.44 4.96 7.49
N LEU A 124 1.49 4.24 6.37
CA LEU A 124 1.06 4.71 5.06
C LEU A 124 -0.06 3.81 4.55
N GLU A 125 -1.15 4.42 4.08
CA GLU A 125 -2.20 3.74 3.34
C GLU A 125 -2.25 4.29 1.92
N LEU A 126 -2.40 3.39 0.96
CA LEU A 126 -2.56 3.68 -0.45
C LEU A 126 -3.89 3.11 -0.92
N SER A 127 -4.63 3.89 -1.71
CA SER A 127 -5.87 3.43 -2.33
C SER A 127 -6.00 4.02 -3.73
N GLY A 128 -6.51 3.23 -4.67
CA GLY A 128 -6.65 3.62 -6.07
C GLY A 128 -6.97 2.41 -6.94
N THR A 129 -6.80 2.57 -8.24
CA THR A 129 -6.85 1.48 -9.23
C THR A 129 -5.51 1.33 -9.95
N ALA A 130 -4.74 2.42 -10.10
CA ALA A 130 -3.42 2.40 -10.71
C ALA A 130 -2.45 1.46 -9.96
N PRO A 131 -1.72 0.57 -10.68
CA PRO A 131 -0.67 -0.25 -10.10
C PRO A 131 0.37 0.57 -9.33
N VAL A 132 0.76 0.08 -8.14
CA VAL A 132 1.85 0.63 -7.32
C VAL A 132 2.86 -0.47 -7.05
N TYR A 133 4.11 -0.19 -7.38
CA TYR A 133 5.23 -1.11 -7.23
C TYR A 133 6.06 -0.81 -5.97
N GLU A 134 6.18 0.47 -5.60
CA GLU A 134 6.95 0.90 -4.44
C GLU A 134 6.36 2.18 -3.83
N ALA A 135 6.45 2.31 -2.51
CA ALA A 135 6.23 3.59 -1.84
C ALA A 135 7.33 3.84 -0.80
N ARG A 136 7.94 5.03 -0.88
CA ARG A 136 8.98 5.50 0.03
C ARG A 136 8.51 6.75 0.75
N MET A 137 8.69 6.79 2.06
CA MET A 137 8.37 7.94 2.90
C MET A 137 9.57 8.25 3.80
N GLY A 138 9.88 9.54 3.96
CA GLY A 138 11.10 9.96 4.64
C GLY A 138 11.01 11.36 5.24
N ALA A 139 12.02 11.67 6.05
CA ALA A 139 12.16 12.95 6.73
C ALA A 139 12.71 14.04 5.79
N SER A 140 13.32 13.65 4.67
CA SER A 140 13.78 14.55 3.63
C SER A 140 13.54 13.98 2.22
N VAL A 141 13.64 14.84 1.20
CA VAL A 141 13.64 14.39 -0.20
C VAL A 141 14.90 13.58 -0.51
N GLU A 142 16.04 13.96 0.08
CA GLU A 142 17.33 13.29 -0.11
C GLU A 142 17.27 11.83 0.36
N ASP A 143 16.66 11.59 1.53
CA ASP A 143 16.49 10.24 2.10
C ASP A 143 15.72 9.30 1.15
N ILE A 144 14.75 9.86 0.42
CA ILE A 144 13.86 9.10 -0.47
C ILE A 144 14.52 8.81 -1.81
N GLU A 145 15.25 9.78 -2.36
CA GLU A 145 15.90 9.68 -3.66
C GLU A 145 17.16 8.80 -3.61
N HIS A 146 17.92 8.85 -2.50
CA HIS A 146 19.22 8.19 -2.40
C HIS A 146 19.24 6.98 -1.46
N GLY A 147 18.16 6.76 -0.70
CA GLY A 147 18.12 5.78 0.38
C GLY A 147 18.91 6.29 1.58
N GLY A 148 18.22 6.53 2.70
CA GLY A 148 18.89 6.91 3.95
C GLY A 148 19.91 5.84 4.38
N ALA A 149 21.11 6.29 4.74
CA ALA A 149 22.20 5.46 5.28
C ALA A 149 21.87 4.86 6.65
#